data_AF-A0AAX3X314-F1
#
_entry.id   AF-A0AAX3X314-F1
#
_cell.length_a   1.000
_cell.length_b   1.000
_cell.length_c   1.000
_cell.angle_alpha   90.00
_cell.angle_beta   90.00
_cell.angle_gamma   90.00
#
_symmetry.space_group_name_H-M   'P 1'
#
loop_
_entity.id
_entity.type
_entity.pdbx_description
1 polymer ?
#
loop_
_entity_poly.entity_id
_entity_poly.type
_entity_poly.pdbx_seq_one_letter_code
_entity_poly.pdbx_strand_id
1 'polypeptide(L)' 'MRQALKTIKKHKAEIENSFVLPKLTNGPIEGVNNHIKVIKRIAYGYNNFKHFRLRILISLKNNVIFFST' A
#
# COMPACT_ATOMS: atom_id res chain seq x y z
N MET A 1 22.43 -7.74 -7.47
CA MET A 1 22.99 -6.43 -7.04
C MET A 1 22.94 -5.33 -8.10
N ARG A 2 23.35 -5.58 -9.36
CA ARG A 2 23.35 -4.54 -10.42
C ARG A 2 21.99 -3.84 -10.65
N GLN A 3 20.88 -4.59 -10.61
CA GLN A 3 19.54 -4.03 -10.85
C GLN A 3 19.06 -3.14 -9.71
N ALA A 4 19.26 -3.56 -8.45
CA ALA A 4 18.94 -2.74 -7.28
C ALA A 4 19.70 -1.41 -7.30
N LEU A 5 21.00 -1.43 -7.62
CA LEU A 5 21.81 -0.22 -7.74
C LEU A 5 21.30 0.73 -8.83
N LYS A 6 20.83 0.20 -9.98
CA LYS A 6 20.21 1.00 -11.03
C LYS A 6 18.91 1.66 -10.55
N THR A 7 18.07 0.93 -9.82
CA THR A 7 16.83 1.47 -9.26
C THR A 7 17.10 2.57 -8.23
N ILE A 8 18.05 2.37 -7.32
CA ILE A 8 18.45 3.39 -6.33
C ILE A 8 18.96 4.66 -7.03
N LYS A 9 19.81 4.53 -8.05
CA LYS A 9 20.29 5.68 -8.83
C LYS A 9 19.15 6.40 -9.55
N LYS A 10 18.19 5.67 -10.10
CA LYS A 10 17.02 6.22 -10.80
C LYS A 10 16.11 7.04 -9.87
N HIS A 11 15.89 6.56 -8.65
CA HIS A 11 14.97 7.16 -7.67
C HIS A 11 15.67 8.00 -6.60
N LYS A 12 16.93 8.40 -6.82
CA LYS A 12 17.76 9.10 -5.84
C LYS A 12 17.08 10.36 -5.26
N ALA A 13 16.50 11.19 -6.12
CA ALA A 13 15.85 12.43 -5.69
C ALA A 13 14.63 12.19 -4.78
N GLU A 14 13.83 11.17 -5.07
CA GLU A 14 12.66 10.80 -4.25
C GLU A 14 13.10 10.28 -2.87
N ILE A 15 14.18 9.48 -2.85
CA ILE A 15 14.78 8.98 -1.61
C ILE A 15 15.29 10.14 -0.76
N GLU A 16 16.04 11.08 -1.35
CA GLU A 16 16.51 12.30 -0.66
C GLU A 16 15.34 13.12 -0.10
N ASN A 17 14.28 13.32 -0.88
CA ASN A 17 13.10 14.05 -0.44
C ASN A 17 12.35 13.36 0.71
N SER A 18 12.38 12.03 0.82
CA SER A 18 11.75 11.32 1.93
C SER A 18 12.40 11.60 3.28
N PHE A 19 13.70 11.94 3.30
CA PHE A 19 14.40 12.30 4.55
C PHE A 19 14.12 13.74 4.98
N VAL A 20 13.76 14.60 4.03
CA VAL A 20 13.47 16.03 4.28
C VAL A 20 12.03 16.25 4.72
N LEU A 21 11.09 15.37 4.33
CA LEU A 21 9.67 15.48 4.62
C LEU A 21 9.26 14.60 5.81
N PRO A 22 9.29 15.09 7.06
CA PRO A 22 9.10 14.27 8.28
C PRO A 22 7.71 13.63 8.42
N LYS A 23 6.72 14.04 7.61
CA LYS A 23 5.34 13.52 7.67
C LYS A 23 5.06 12.39 6.69
N LEU A 24 5.97 12.09 5.75
CA LEU A 24 5.75 11.00 4.81
C LEU A 24 6.20 9.68 5.46
N THR A 25 5.23 8.89 5.91
CA THR A 25 5.49 7.54 6.42
C THR A 25 4.81 6.50 5.53
N ASN A 26 5.43 5.33 5.39
CA ASN A 26 4.82 4.22 4.65
C ASN A 26 3.75 3.47 5.46
N GLY A 27 3.59 3.78 6.75
CA GLY A 27 2.70 3.05 7.66
C GLY A 27 1.25 2.93 7.17
N PRO A 28 0.58 4.02 6.73
CA PRO A 28 -0.78 3.92 6.18
C PRO A 28 -0.86 3.02 4.94
N ILE A 29 0.11 3.12 4.02
CA ILE A 29 0.18 2.33 2.79
C ILE A 29 0.40 0.84 3.12
N GLU A 30 1.31 0.56 4.06
CA GLU A 30 1.58 -0.79 4.55
C GLU A 30 0.35 -1.40 5.23
N GLY A 31 -0.36 -0.62 6.04
CA GLY A 31 -1.61 -1.03 6.69
C GLY A 31 -2.68 -1.42 5.67
N VAL A 32 -2.91 -0.58 4.65
CA VAL A 32 -3.85 -0.88 3.56
C VAL A 32 -3.44 -2.13 2.80
N ASN A 33 -2.15 -2.27 2.44
CA ASN A 33 -1.64 -3.43 1.72
C ASN A 33 -1.79 -4.73 2.53
N ASN A 34 -1.54 -4.68 3.85
CA ASN A 34 -1.75 -5.84 4.72
C ASN A 34 -3.23 -6.21 4.81
N HIS A 35 -4.11 -5.22 4.96
CA HIS A 35 -5.56 -5.43 5.01
C HIS A 35 -6.09 -6.09 3.73
N ILE A 36 -5.63 -5.63 2.56
CA ILE A 36 -5.97 -6.24 1.26
C ILE A 36 -5.47 -7.69 1.19
N LYS A 37 -4.26 -7.99 1.68
CA LYS A 37 -3.74 -9.36 1.75
C LYS A 37 -4.59 -10.24 2.67
N VAL A 38 -5.05 -9.71 3.80
CA VAL A 38 -5.95 -10.40 4.73
C VAL A 38 -7.30 -10.71 4.07
N ILE A 39 -7.91 -9.74 3.38
CA ILE A 39 -9.16 -9.95 2.62
C ILE A 39 -8.99 -11.09 1.60
N LYS A 40 -7.90 -11.08 0.84
CA LYS A 40 -7.60 -12.13 -0.14
C LYS A 40 -7.43 -13.50 0.53
N ARG A 41 -6.77 -13.57 1.69
CA ARG A 41 -6.52 -14.82 2.43
C ARG A 41 -7.81 -15.42 3.00
N ILE A 42 -8.66 -14.59 3.63
CA ILE A 42 -9.93 -15.05 4.24
C ILE A 42 -10.91 -15.54 3.17
N ALA A 43 -10.90 -14.92 1.99
CA ALA A 43 -11.75 -15.34 0.87
C ALA A 43 -11.24 -16.59 0.14
N TYR A 44 -10.07 -17.15 0.52
CA TYR A 44 -9.38 -18.22 -0.22
C TYR A 44 -9.08 -17.84 -1.69
N GLY A 45 -8.88 -16.55 -1.95
CA GLY A 45 -8.69 -16.00 -3.28
C GLY A 45 -9.97 -15.50 -3.94
N TYR A 46 -9.80 -14.75 -5.03
CA TYR A 46 -10.90 -14.21 -5.83
C TYR A 46 -10.66 -14.60 -7.29
N ASN A 47 -11.66 -15.19 -7.92
CA ASN A 47 -11.61 -15.52 -9.35
C ASN A 47 -11.91 -14.30 -10.24
N ASN A 48 -12.66 -13.32 -9.72
CA ASN A 48 -13.03 -12.10 -10.43
C ASN A 48 -12.46 -10.87 -9.73
N PHE A 49 -11.59 -10.14 -10.42
CA PHE A 49 -10.97 -8.92 -9.91
C PHE A 49 -11.98 -7.81 -9.60
N LYS A 50 -13.09 -7.71 -10.35
CA LYS A 50 -14.15 -6.72 -10.07
C LYS A 50 -14.75 -6.94 -8.69
N HIS A 51 -15.01 -8.20 -8.31
CA HIS A 51 -15.52 -8.55 -6.99
C HIS A 51 -14.49 -8.30 -5.89
N PHE A 52 -13.21 -8.64 -6.15
CA PHE A 52 -12.13 -8.35 -5.20
C PHE A 52 -12.00 -6.85 -4.93
N ARG A 53 -11.97 -6.03 -5.99
CA ARG A 53 -11.92 -4.57 -5.90
C ARG A 53 -13.10 -4.01 -5.12
N LEU A 54 -14.33 -4.48 -5.40
CA LEU A 54 -15.52 -4.04 -4.69
C LEU A 54 -15.43 -4.37 -3.18
N ARG A 55 -14.95 -5.57 -2.83
CA ARG A 55 -14.74 -5.95 -1.43
C ARG A 55 -13.72 -5.06 -0.73
N ILE A 56 -12.60 -4.74 -1.39
CA ILE A 56 -11.58 -3.82 -0.84
C ILE A 56 -12.20 -2.44 -0.58
N LEU A 57 -12.92 -1.89 -1.56
CA LEU A 57 -13.53 -0.56 -1.44
C LEU A 57 -14.53 -0.49 -0.29
N ILE A 58 -15.41 -1.50 -0.16
CA ILE A 58 -16.37 -1.58 0.94
C ILE A 58 -15.63 -1.70 2.28
N SER A 59 -14.61 -2.54 2.35
CA SER A 59 -13.89 -2.78 3.61
C SER A 59 -13.07 -1.58 4.07
N LEU A 60 -12.50 -0.79 3.15
CA LEU A 60 -11.72 0.40 3.49
C LEU A 60 -12.62 1.60 3.81
N LYS A 61 -13.79 1.72 3.15
CA LYS A 61 -14.77 2.78 3.44
C LYS A 61 -15.35 2.67 4.87
N ASN A 62 -15.52 1.45 5.37
CA ASN A 62 -16.04 1.20 6.71
C ASN A 62 -14.98 1.36 7.81
N ASN A 63 -13.69 1.37 7.47
CA ASN A 63 -12.60 1.68 8.39
C ASN A 63 -12.34 3.20 8.39
N VAL A 64 -13.26 3.96 8.98
CA VAL A 64 -13.21 5.43 9.17
C VAL A 64 -11.88 5.88 9.82
N ILE A 65 -11.18 4.98 10.50
CA ILE A 65 -9.90 5.22 11.19
C ILE A 65 -8.75 5.58 10.22
N PHE A 66 -8.78 5.18 8.95
CA PHE A 66 -7.68 5.47 8.01
C PHE A 66 -7.71 6.87 7.38
N PHE A 67 -8.80 7.62 7.55
CA PHE A 67 -8.97 8.95 6.93
C PHE A 67 -9.05 10.09 7.94
N SER A 68 -9.03 9.81 9.24
CA SER A 68 -9.23 10.79 10.32
C SER A 68 -7.97 11.10 11.16
N THR A 69 -6.78 10.74 10.69
CA THR A 69 -5.47 11.10 11.27
C THR A 69 -4.51 11.47 10.15
#